data_AF-A0A6J1WS28-F1
#
_entry.id   AF-A0A6J1WS28-F1
#
_cell.length_a   1.000
_cell.length_b   1.000
_cell.length_c   1.000
_cell.angle_alpha   90.00
_cell.angle_beta   90.00
_cell.angle_gamma   90.00
#
_symmetry.space_group_name_H-M   'P 1'
#
loop_
_entity.id
_entity.type
_entity.pdbx_description
1 polymer ?
#
loop_
_entity_poly.entity_id
_entity_poly.type
_entity_poly.pdbx_seq_one_letter_code
_entity_poly.pdbx_strand_id
1 'polypeptide(L)'
;MAATRKLQGEIDRCLKKVTEGVETFEDIWQKVHNATNSNQKEKYEADLKKEIKKLQRLRDQIKSWIASGEIKDKSTLLEYRKLIETVSFLYSNFKIFKYMIDFQKLI
;
A
#
# COMPACT_ATOMS: atom_id res chain seq x y z
N MET A 1 23.93 21.05 7.46
CA MET A 1 23.84 19.70 8.07
C MET A 1 22.53 19.42 8.86
N ALA A 2 21.73 20.43 9.25
CA ALA A 2 20.47 20.20 10.01
C ALA A 2 19.26 19.78 9.14
N ALA A 3 19.17 20.23 7.89
CA ALA A 3 18.06 19.91 6.98
C ALA A 3 18.00 18.40 6.64
N THR A 4 19.15 17.79 6.37
CA THR A 4 19.27 16.36 6.04
C THR A 4 18.82 15.44 7.18
N ARG A 5 19.05 15.83 8.45
CA ARG A 5 18.57 15.04 9.62
C ARG A 5 17.06 15.13 9.83
N LYS A 6 16.45 16.29 9.53
CA LYS A 6 14.98 16.44 9.61
C LYS A 6 14.29 15.56 8.57
N LEU A 7 14.80 15.55 7.35
CA LEU A 7 14.28 14.71 6.26
C LEU A 7 14.37 13.22 6.58
N GLN A 8 15.49 12.76 7.17
CA GLN A 8 15.63 11.37 7.57
C GLN A 8 14.55 10.93 8.57
N GLY A 9 14.24 11.75 9.57
CA GLY A 9 13.17 11.45 10.54
C GLY A 9 11.76 11.51 9.96
N GLU A 10 11.54 12.25 8.86
CA GLU A 10 10.29 12.20 8.10
C GLU A 10 10.18 10.92 7.27
N ILE A 11 11.30 10.51 6.65
CA ILE A 11 11.40 9.26 5.91
C ILE A 11 11.12 8.09 6.85
N ASP A 12 11.80 7.95 7.98
CA ASP A 12 11.58 6.84 8.92
C ASP A 12 10.13 6.74 9.41
N ARG A 13 9.47 7.89 9.64
CA ARG A 13 8.05 7.92 9.99
C ARG A 13 7.15 7.46 8.85
N CYS A 14 7.49 7.82 7.62
CA CYS A 14 6.77 7.39 6.43
C CYS A 14 6.96 5.89 6.18
N LEU A 15 8.18 5.38 6.33
CA LEU A 15 8.50 3.95 6.22
C LEU A 15 7.74 3.11 7.25
N LYS A 16 7.64 3.57 8.51
CA LYS A 16 6.78 2.93 9.52
C LYS A 16 5.32 2.87 9.07
N LYS A 17 4.75 3.98 8.59
CA LYS A 17 3.38 4.02 8.08
C LYS A 17 3.15 3.09 6.88
N VAL A 18 4.14 2.94 6.00
CA VAL A 18 4.06 1.98 4.89
C VAL A 18 3.97 0.57 5.45
N THR A 19 4.84 0.21 6.39
CA THR A 19 4.87 -1.12 7.02
C THR A 19 3.55 -1.45 7.72
N GLU A 20 3.07 -0.55 8.58
CA GLU A 20 1.79 -0.69 9.28
C GLU A 20 0.61 -0.79 8.29
N GLY A 21 0.65 -0.02 7.20
CA GLY A 21 -0.38 -0.06 6.16
C GLY A 21 -0.39 -1.38 5.37
N VAL A 22 0.78 -2.00 5.16
CA VAL A 22 0.87 -3.33 4.53
C VAL A 22 0.33 -4.42 5.44
N GLU A 23 0.71 -4.42 6.72
CA GLU A 23 0.17 -5.40 7.69
C GLU A 23 -1.34 -5.26 7.86
N THR A 24 -1.83 -4.01 7.95
CA THR A 24 -3.27 -3.73 8.03
C THR A 24 -4.00 -4.17 6.77
N PHE A 25 -3.40 -3.96 5.60
CA PHE A 25 -3.95 -4.43 4.32
C PHE A 25 -4.10 -5.95 4.33
N GLU A 26 -3.09 -6.68 4.77
CA GLU A 26 -3.09 -8.14 4.82
C GLU A 26 -4.08 -8.70 5.87
N ASP A 27 -4.23 -8.03 7.01
CA ASP A 27 -5.23 -8.38 8.04
C ASP A 27 -6.67 -8.14 7.53
N ILE A 28 -6.95 -6.98 6.91
CA ILE A 28 -8.27 -6.71 6.32
C ILE A 28 -8.54 -7.68 5.17
N TRP A 29 -7.52 -8.05 4.40
CA TRP A 29 -7.63 -9.03 3.34
C TRP A 29 -8.07 -10.40 3.83
N GLN A 30 -7.41 -10.91 4.86
CA GLN A 30 -7.79 -12.17 5.51
C GLN A 30 -9.22 -12.09 6.04
N LYS A 31 -9.62 -10.94 6.61
CA LYS A 31 -11.00 -10.69 7.05
C LYS A 31 -12.00 -10.68 5.90
N VAL A 32 -11.69 -10.09 4.73
CA VAL A 32 -12.52 -10.17 3.52
C VAL A 32 -12.72 -11.61 3.08
N HIS A 33 -11.66 -12.41 3.12
CA HIS A 33 -11.72 -13.77 2.61
C HIS A 33 -12.49 -14.70 3.55
N ASN A 34 -12.31 -14.54 4.86
CA ASN A 34 -13.05 -15.26 5.90
C ASN A 34 -14.48 -14.73 6.10
N ALA A 35 -14.77 -13.48 5.74
CA ALA A 35 -16.11 -12.93 5.86
C ALA A 35 -17.08 -13.65 4.92
N THR A 36 -17.99 -14.42 5.52
CA THR A 36 -19.12 -15.07 4.85
C THR A 36 -20.32 -14.14 4.65
N ASN A 37 -20.35 -13.01 5.36
CA ASN A 37 -21.47 -12.08 5.37
C ASN A 37 -21.26 -10.91 4.38
N SER A 38 -22.21 -10.71 3.45
CA SER A 38 -22.06 -9.76 2.32
C SER A 38 -21.79 -8.32 2.77
N ASN A 39 -22.46 -7.88 3.84
CA ASN A 39 -22.35 -6.52 4.38
C ASN A 39 -20.95 -6.23 4.97
N GLN A 40 -20.30 -7.25 5.55
CA GLN A 40 -18.93 -7.13 6.06
C GLN A 40 -17.91 -7.13 4.92
N LYS A 41 -18.14 -7.97 3.89
CA LYS A 41 -17.30 -8.00 2.69
C LYS A 41 -17.19 -6.64 2.01
N GLU A 42 -18.32 -5.96 1.79
CA GLU A 42 -18.32 -4.61 1.20
C GLU A 42 -17.59 -3.59 2.07
N LYS A 43 -17.78 -3.66 3.39
CA LYS A 43 -17.09 -2.76 4.33
C LYS A 43 -15.57 -2.96 4.27
N TYR A 44 -15.11 -4.19 4.34
CA TYR A 44 -13.68 -4.48 4.28
C TYR A 44 -13.07 -4.21 2.90
N GLU A 45 -13.80 -4.41 1.79
CA GLU A 45 -13.37 -3.96 0.46
C GLU A 45 -13.23 -2.44 0.37
N ALA A 46 -14.14 -1.68 0.99
CA ALA A 46 -14.04 -0.23 1.07
C ALA A 46 -12.82 0.23 1.88
N ASP A 47 -12.51 -0.46 2.98
CA ASP A 47 -11.34 -0.17 3.81
C ASP A 47 -10.02 -0.56 3.11
N LEU A 48 -9.96 -1.73 2.44
CA LEU A 48 -8.84 -2.12 1.56
C LEU A 48 -8.54 -1.07 0.50
N LYS A 49 -9.58 -0.54 -0.15
CA LYS A 49 -9.46 0.49 -1.19
C LYS A 49 -8.91 1.81 -0.62
N LYS A 50 -9.29 2.18 0.60
CA LYS A 50 -8.73 3.37 1.29
C LYS A 50 -7.26 3.15 1.64
N GLU A 51 -6.90 1.98 2.12
CA GLU A 51 -5.53 1.69 2.56
C GLU A 51 -4.54 1.61 1.41
N ILE A 52 -4.96 1.06 0.27
CA ILE A 52 -4.18 1.14 -0.97
C ILE A 52 -3.96 2.58 -1.43
N LYS A 53 -4.98 3.43 -1.38
CA LYS A 53 -4.80 4.84 -1.74
C LYS A 53 -3.80 5.55 -0.83
N LYS A 54 -3.74 5.19 0.46
CA LYS A 54 -2.69 5.70 1.37
C LYS A 54 -1.31 5.19 0.97
N LEU A 55 -1.16 3.89 0.72
CA LEU A 55 0.12 3.29 0.31
C LEU A 55 0.62 3.91 -1.01
N GLN A 56 -0.27 4.18 -1.97
CA GLN A 56 0.07 4.88 -3.21
C GLN A 56 0.56 6.31 -2.96
N ARG A 57 -0.08 7.08 -2.06
CA ARG A 57 0.42 8.41 -1.69
C ARG A 57 1.82 8.36 -1.07
N LEU A 58 2.05 7.38 -0.19
CA LEU A 58 3.37 7.18 0.44
C LEU A 58 4.43 6.84 -0.62
N ARG A 59 4.08 6.02 -1.63
CA ARG A 59 4.97 5.72 -2.77
C ARG A 59 5.32 6.96 -3.60
N ASP A 60 4.37 7.81 -3.92
CA ASP A 60 4.64 9.04 -4.68
C ASP A 60 5.46 10.04 -3.86
N GLN A 61 5.26 10.08 -2.55
CA GLN A 61 6.09 10.86 -1.64
C GLN A 61 7.53 10.33 -1.58
N ILE A 62 7.71 9.01 -1.49
CA ILE A 62 9.02 8.34 -1.61
C ILE A 62 9.68 8.65 -2.97
N LYS A 63 8.90 8.66 -4.06
CA LYS A 63 9.40 9.01 -5.40
C LYS A 63 9.89 10.46 -5.46
N SER A 64 9.15 11.40 -4.85
CA SER A 64 9.55 12.80 -4.73
C SER A 64 10.84 12.95 -3.92
N TRP A 65 10.98 12.20 -2.83
CA TRP A 65 12.19 12.15 -2.01
C TRP A 65 13.42 11.60 -2.76
N ILE A 66 13.25 10.55 -3.56
CA ILE A 66 14.33 10.02 -4.42
C ILE A 66 14.77 11.06 -5.46
N ALA A 67 13.82 11.84 -6.01
CA ALA A 67 14.06 12.89 -7.00
C ALA A 67 14.68 14.16 -6.41
N SER A 68 14.38 14.49 -5.14
CA SER A 68 14.90 15.67 -4.43
C SER A 68 16.43 15.63 -4.25
N GLY A 69 17.07 14.47 -4.36
CA GLY A 69 18.55 14.36 -4.36
C GLY A 69 19.21 14.62 -2.99
N GLU A 70 18.46 15.07 -1.99
CA GLU A 70 18.94 15.37 -0.64
C GLU A 70 19.27 14.12 0.20
N ILE A 71 18.93 12.92 -0.30
CA ILE A 71 19.00 11.66 0.41
C ILE A 71 20.23 10.87 -0.04
N LYS A 72 21.11 10.57 0.92
CA LYS A 72 22.31 9.76 0.70
C LYS A 72 22.00 8.27 0.56
N ASP A 73 21.14 7.73 1.42
CA ASP A 73 20.73 6.32 1.36
C ASP A 73 19.41 6.15 0.63
N LYS A 74 19.50 5.80 -0.66
CA LYS A 74 18.34 5.51 -1.51
C LYS A 74 17.92 4.04 -1.45
N SER A 75 18.75 3.17 -0.88
CA SER A 75 18.52 1.71 -0.80
C SER A 75 17.22 1.38 -0.09
N THR A 76 16.99 1.98 1.08
CA THR A 76 15.77 1.76 1.88
C THR A 76 14.52 2.26 1.14
N LEU A 77 14.60 3.44 0.51
CA LEU A 77 13.48 3.99 -0.27
C LEU A 77 13.14 3.11 -1.48
N LEU A 78 14.16 2.51 -2.12
CA LEU A 78 13.97 1.58 -3.23
C LEU A 78 13.34 0.26 -2.77
N GLU A 79 13.73 -0.27 -1.62
CA GLU A 79 13.12 -1.47 -1.02
C GLU A 79 11.64 -1.23 -0.70
N TYR A 80 11.32 -0.15 0.02
CA TYR A 80 9.94 0.18 0.34
C TYR A 80 9.10 0.49 -0.89
N ARG A 81 9.69 1.12 -1.92
CA ARG A 81 9.02 1.29 -3.21
C ARG A 81 8.68 -0.05 -3.85
N LYS A 82 9.60 -1.02 -3.86
CA LYS A 82 9.35 -2.38 -4.36
C LYS A 82 8.27 -3.09 -3.52
N LEU A 83 8.29 -2.90 -2.21
CA LEU A 83 7.30 -3.48 -1.29
C LEU A 83 5.89 -2.96 -1.63
N ILE A 84 5.72 -1.64 -1.81
CA ILE A 84 4.45 -1.05 -2.23
C ILE A 84 4.05 -1.48 -3.64
N GLU A 85 4.99 -1.57 -4.59
CA GLU A 85 4.70 -2.08 -5.94
C GLU A 85 4.23 -3.54 -5.90
N THR A 86 4.81 -4.37 -5.04
CA THR A 86 4.41 -5.77 -4.85
C THR A 86 2.99 -5.87 -4.28
N VAL A 87 2.69 -5.11 -3.23
CA VAL A 87 1.33 -5.05 -2.64
C VAL A 87 0.31 -4.51 -3.66
N SER A 88 0.66 -3.46 -4.40
CA SER A 88 -0.20 -2.89 -5.44
C SER A 88 -0.40 -3.86 -6.61
N PHE A 89 0.61 -4.66 -6.97
CA PHE A 89 0.53 -5.65 -8.03
C PHE A 89 -0.36 -6.83 -7.62
N LEU A 90 -0.16 -7.37 -6.41
CA LEU A 90 -1.00 -8.42 -5.84
C LEU A 90 -2.46 -7.98 -5.78
N TYR A 91 -2.73 -6.75 -5.36
CA TYR A 91 -4.10 -6.22 -5.37
C TYR A 91 -4.66 -6.04 -6.78
N SER A 92 -3.91 -5.48 -7.73
CA SER A 92 -4.39 -5.36 -9.11
C SER A 92 -4.68 -6.72 -9.73
N ASN A 93 -3.81 -7.71 -9.49
CA ASN A 93 -3.98 -9.07 -9.98
C ASN A 93 -5.22 -9.71 -9.35
N PHE A 94 -5.41 -9.58 -8.03
CA PHE A 94 -6.60 -10.08 -7.38
C PHE A 94 -7.87 -9.32 -7.78
N LYS A 95 -7.80 -8.00 -7.99
CA LYS A 95 -8.93 -7.21 -8.48
C LYS A 95 -9.32 -7.68 -9.88
N ILE A 96 -8.36 -8.00 -10.75
CA ILE A 96 -8.62 -8.63 -12.04
C ILE A 96 -9.32 -9.97 -11.86
N PHE A 97 -8.81 -10.85 -10.99
CA PHE A 97 -9.45 -12.15 -10.71
C PHE A 97 -10.87 -12.01 -10.17
N LYS A 98 -11.10 -11.09 -9.22
CA LYS A 98 -12.42 -10.85 -8.64
C LYS A 98 -13.38 -10.23 -9.67
N TYR A 99 -12.94 -9.24 -10.46
CA TYR A 99 -13.74 -8.71 -11.56
C TYR A 99 -14.08 -9.80 -12.58
N MET A 100 -13.16 -10.72 -12.86
CA MET A 100 -13.41 -11.84 -13.77
C MET A 100 -14.44 -12.82 -13.21
N ILE A 101 -14.38 -13.13 -11.91
CA ILE A 101 -15.37 -13.99 -11.22
C ILE A 101 -16.73 -13.30 -11.13
N ASP A 102 -16.78 -12.03 -10.77
CA ASP A 102 -18.04 -11.27 -10.67
C ASP A 102 -18.66 -11.07 -12.07
N PHE A 103 -17.85 -10.94 -13.13
CA PHE A 103 -18.31 -10.92 -14.52
C PHE A 103 -18.87 -12.27 -14.97
N GLN A 104 -18.27 -13.40 -14.58
CA GLN A 104 -18.78 -14.74 -14.87
C GLN A 104 -20.09 -15.08 -14.15
N LYS A 105 -20.43 -14.40 -13.05
CA LYS A 105 -21.72 -14.56 -12.34
C LYS A 105 -22.84 -13.70 -12.91
N LEU A 106 -22.52 -12.77 -13.81
CA LEU A 106 -23.47 -11.83 -14.41
C LEU A 106 -24.00 -12.32 -15.77
N ILE A 107 -23.43 -13.40 -16.31
CA ILE A 107 -23.86 -14.09 -17.55
C ILE A 107 -24.54 -15.39 -17.13
#